data_AF-A0A3D3NZL9-F1
#
_entry.id   AF-A0A3D3NZL9-F1
#
_cell.length_a   1.000
_cell.length_b   1.000
_cell.length_c   1.000
_cell.angle_alpha   90.00
_cell.angle_beta   90.00
_cell.angle_gamma   90.00
#
_symmetry.space_group_name_H-M   'P 1'
#
loop_
_entity.id
_entity.type
_entity.pdbx_description
1 polymer ?
#
loop_
_entity_poly.entity_id
_entity_poly.type
_entity_poly.pdbx_seq_one_letter_code
_entity_poly.pdbx_strand_id
1 'polypeptide(L)' 'MKTATALEAKAPLIDTSKMSAGQKAALEMAEAARDERHNTGLAAGIFFGGPDFSKVMPFPRQSDEDKDQGDAFLGRLRAV' A
#
# COMPACT_ATOMS: atom_id res chain seq x y z
N MET A 1 2.63 -1.27 36.30
CA MET A 1 3.32 -2.50 35.86
C MET A 1 3.41 -2.47 34.34
N LYS A 2 4.63 -2.57 33.80
CA LYS A 2 4.90 -2.69 32.36
C LYS A 2 4.44 -4.07 31.88
N THR A 3 3.80 -4.13 30.71
CA THR A 3 4.17 -5.11 29.69
C THR A 3 3.98 -4.45 28.33
N ALA A 4 5.11 -4.13 27.70
CA ALA A 4 5.16 -3.75 26.29
C ALA A 4 4.63 -4.93 25.49
N THR A 5 3.67 -4.66 24.60
CA THR A 5 3.21 -5.60 23.59
C THR A 5 4.43 -5.95 22.73
N ALA A 6 4.94 -7.17 22.91
CA ALA A 6 5.99 -7.69 22.06
C ALA A 6 5.47 -7.69 20.63
N LEU A 7 6.14 -6.96 19.74
CA LEU A 7 6.06 -7.17 18.31
C LEU A 7 6.26 -8.67 18.08
N GLU A 8 5.21 -9.39 17.71
CA GLU A 8 5.36 -10.77 17.30
C GLU A 8 6.25 -10.77 16.06
N ALA A 9 7.51 -11.15 16.23
CA ALA A 9 8.43 -11.34 15.13
C ALA A 9 7.89 -12.50 14.29
N LYS A 10 7.23 -12.15 13.18
CA LYS A 10 6.79 -13.09 12.16
C LYS A 10 7.95 -14.03 11.84
N ALA A 11 7.75 -15.34 12.04
CA ALA A 11 8.79 -16.33 11.77
C ALA A 11 9.33 -16.13 10.34
N PRO A 12 10.66 -16.18 10.13
CA PRO A 12 11.24 -15.91 8.82
C PRO A 12 10.69 -16.93 7.81
N LEU A 13 10.04 -16.41 6.76
CA LEU A 13 9.50 -17.23 5.67
C LEU A 13 10.61 -17.87 4.81
N ILE A 14 11.84 -17.38 4.95
CA ILE A 14 13.01 -17.75 4.15
C ILE A 14 14.02 -18.45 5.05
N ASP A 15 14.50 -19.63 4.63
CA ASP A 15 15.59 -20.32 5.31
C ASP A 15 16.91 -19.55 5.13
N THR A 16 17.41 -18.98 6.23
CA THR A 16 18.68 -18.24 6.27
C THR A 16 19.83 -19.07 6.82
N SER A 17 19.69 -20.37 7.03
CA SER A 17 20.70 -21.24 7.67
C SER A 17 22.05 -21.26 6.94
N LYS A 18 22.04 -20.96 5.64
CA LYS A 18 23.24 -20.89 4.77
C LYS A 18 23.70 -19.47 4.46
N MET A 19 23.11 -18.44 5.07
CA MET A 19 23.47 -17.04 4.81
C MET A 19 24.51 -16.55 5.81
N SER A 20 25.47 -15.75 5.33
CA SER A 20 26.35 -14.98 6.20
C SER A 20 25.57 -13.92 6.99
N ALA A 21 26.16 -13.38 8.06
CA ALA A 21 25.54 -12.33 8.87
C ALA A 21 25.19 -11.08 8.03
N GLY A 22 26.07 -10.70 7.08
CA GLY A 22 25.81 -9.57 6.18
C GLY A 22 24.67 -9.83 5.20
N GLN A 23 24.59 -11.04 4.64
CA GLN A 23 23.47 -11.44 3.76
C GLN A 23 22.14 -11.47 4.51
N LYS A 24 22.14 -11.97 5.74
CA LYS A 24 20.96 -11.99 6.59
C LYS A 24 20.48 -10.58 6.91
N ALA A 25 21.40 -9.68 7.33
CA ALA A 25 21.06 -8.29 7.61
C ALA A 25 20.54 -7.55 6.37
N ALA A 26 21.13 -7.79 5.19
CA ALA A 26 20.65 -7.21 3.93
C ALA A 26 19.26 -7.72 3.54
N LEU A 27 18.99 -9.02 3.71
CA LEU A 27 17.67 -9.60 3.48
C LEU A 27 16.61 -9.03 4.43
N GLU A 28 16.93 -8.92 5.71
CA GLU A 28 16.04 -8.32 6.71
C GLU A 28 15.74 -6.85 6.39
N MET A 29 16.75 -6.08 5.97
CA MET A 29 16.55 -4.69 5.53
C MET A 29 15.66 -4.61 4.28
N ALA A 30 15.85 -5.50 3.31
CA ALA A 30 15.05 -5.55 2.10
C ALA A 30 13.59 -5.95 2.36
N GLU A 31 13.37 -6.98 3.20
CA GLU A 31 12.02 -7.40 3.58
C GLU A 31 11.33 -6.35 4.48
N ALA A 32 12.05 -5.64 5.35
CA ALA A 32 11.49 -4.54 6.14
C ALA A 32 11.06 -3.34 5.26
N ALA A 33 11.70 -3.14 4.11
CA ALA A 33 11.31 -2.13 3.13
C ALA A 33 10.16 -2.58 2.21
N ARG A 34 9.78 -3.86 2.26
CA ARG A 34 8.69 -4.40 1.46
C ARG A 34 7.37 -3.89 2.00
N ASP A 35 6.58 -3.27 1.13
CA ASP A 35 5.24 -2.82 1.49
C ASP A 35 4.35 -4.04 1.78
N GLU A 36 3.74 -4.08 2.97
CA GLU A 36 2.75 -5.10 3.35
C GLU A 36 1.41 -4.90 2.65
N ARG A 37 1.21 -3.74 2.00
CA ARG A 37 0.05 -3.55 1.13
C ARG A 37 0.10 -4.61 0.05
N HIS A 38 -0.85 -5.53 0.10
CA HIS A 38 -1.24 -6.25 -1.10
C HIS A 38 -1.48 -5.19 -2.17
N ASN A 39 -0.62 -5.17 -3.19
CA ASN A 39 -0.79 -4.32 -4.35
C ASN A 39 -2.17 -4.69 -4.94
N THR A 40 -3.17 -3.92 -4.54
CA THR A 40 -4.57 -4.17 -4.86
C THR A 40 -5.03 -3.03 -5.75
N GLY A 41 -5.66 -3.37 -6.86
CA GLY A 41 -6.07 -2.42 -7.89
C GLY A 41 -5.68 -2.88 -9.29
N LEU A 42 -6.21 -2.18 -10.29
CA LEU A 42 -6.03 -2.54 -11.69
C LEU A 42 -4.56 -2.65 -12.09
N ALA A 43 -3.74 -1.65 -11.72
CA ALA A 43 -2.33 -1.60 -12.10
C ALA A 43 -1.55 -2.83 -11.64
N ALA A 44 -1.78 -3.27 -10.39
CA ALA A 44 -1.17 -4.47 -9.85
C ALA A 44 -1.67 -5.74 -10.58
N GLY A 45 -2.98 -5.84 -10.77
CA GLY A 45 -3.60 -6.98 -11.47
C GLY A 45 -3.09 -7.16 -12.90
N ILE A 46 -2.73 -6.08 -13.60
CA ILE A 46 -2.11 -6.16 -14.94
C ILE A 46 -0.77 -6.92 -14.88
N PHE A 47 0.10 -6.61 -13.92
CA PHE A 47 1.39 -7.28 -13.78
C PHE A 47 1.29 -8.71 -13.23
N PHE A 48 0.21 -9.03 -12.50
CA PHE A 48 -0.04 -10.36 -11.94
C PHE A 48 -0.92 -11.26 -12.80
N GLY A 49 -1.29 -10.82 -14.02
CA GLY A 49 -2.08 -11.63 -14.96
C GLY A 49 -3.57 -11.78 -14.58
N GLY A 50 -4.05 -10.98 -13.63
CA GLY A 50 -5.45 -10.96 -13.18
C GLY A 50 -5.97 -9.54 -13.02
N PRO A 51 -6.11 -8.77 -14.11
CA PRO A 51 -6.61 -7.40 -14.04
C PRO A 51 -8.06 -7.35 -13.57
N ASP A 52 -8.33 -6.61 -12.50
CA ASP A 52 -9.68 -6.32 -12.01
C ASP A 52 -10.21 -5.01 -12.62
N PHE A 53 -10.94 -5.13 -13.72
CA PHE A 53 -11.52 -3.98 -14.42
C PHE A 53 -12.68 -3.32 -13.68
N SER A 54 -13.28 -3.97 -12.67
CA SER A 54 -14.34 -3.37 -11.87
C SER A 54 -13.87 -2.15 -11.07
N LYS A 55 -12.55 -2.00 -10.89
CA LYS A 55 -11.92 -0.86 -10.22
C LYS A 55 -11.92 0.43 -11.04
N VAL A 56 -12.17 0.35 -12.35
CA VAL A 56 -12.14 1.52 -13.25
C VAL A 56 -13.34 1.61 -14.19
N MET A 57 -14.12 0.53 -14.35
CA MET A 57 -15.28 0.47 -15.24
C MET A 57 -16.58 0.18 -14.46
N PRO A 58 -17.66 0.95 -14.71
CA PRO A 58 -17.69 2.18 -15.51
C PRO A 58 -16.83 3.27 -14.87
N PHE A 59 -16.52 4.33 -15.62
CA PHE A 59 -15.74 5.44 -15.08
C PHE A 59 -16.43 5.98 -13.80
N PRO A 60 -15.70 6.11 -12.69
CA PRO A 60 -16.30 6.48 -11.41
C PRO A 60 -16.96 7.85 -11.52
N ARG A 61 -18.23 7.91 -11.10
CA ARG A 61 -18.98 9.16 -11.04
C ARG A 61 -18.81 9.76 -9.65
N GLN A 62 -18.38 11.01 -9.59
CA GLN A 62 -18.38 11.81 -8.36
C GLN A 62 -19.83 12.08 -7.90
N SER A 63 -20.08 12.07 -6.59
CA SER A 63 -21.38 12.47 -6.04
C SER A 63 -21.64 13.96 -6.27
N ASP A 64 -22.91 14.35 -6.24
CA ASP A 64 -23.28 15.76 -6.37
C ASP A 64 -22.77 16.57 -5.16
N GLU A 65 -22.76 15.97 -3.96
CA GLU A 65 -22.22 16.60 -2.74
C GLU A 65 -20.70 16.84 -2.82
N ASP A 66 -19.92 15.85 -3.29
CA ASP A 66 -18.46 16.00 -3.44
C ASP A 66 -18.13 17.05 -4.51
N LYS A 67 -18.96 17.11 -5.56
CA LYS A 67 -18.83 18.11 -6.62
C LYS A 67 -19.07 19.52 -6.08
N ASP A 68 -20.14 19.73 -5.32
CA ASP A 68 -20.48 21.03 -4.73
C ASP A 68 -19.37 21.54 -3.78
N GLN A 69 -18.83 20.65 -2.95
CA GLN A 69 -17.71 20.98 -2.07
C GLN A 69 -16.44 21.36 -2.85
N GLY A 70 -16.15 20.62 -3.93
CA GLY A 70 -15.05 20.90 -4.84
C GLY A 70 -15.19 22.26 -5.53
N ASP A 71 -16.38 22.57 -6.06
CA ASP A 71 -16.66 23.83 -6.75
C ASP A 71 -16.52 25.03 -5.79
N ALA A 72 -17.00 24.92 -4.55
CA ALA A 72 -16.80 25.94 -3.53
C ALA A 72 -15.31 26.15 -3.19
N PHE A 73 -14.50 25.08 -3.14
CA PHE A 73 -13.06 25.18 -2.94
C PHE A 73 -12.36 25.88 -4.12
N LEU A 74 -12.69 25.50 -5.35
CA LEU A 74 -12.13 26.11 -6.55
C LEU A 74 -12.44 27.61 -6.64
N GLY A 75 -13.62 28.04 -6.20
CA GLY A 75 -13.98 29.45 -6.10
C GLY A 75 -13.04 30.24 -5.19
N ARG A 76 -12.72 29.70 -4.01
CA ARG A 76 -11.77 30.34 -3.07
C ARG A 76 -10.35 30.38 -3.63
N LEU A 77 -9.91 29.30 -4.27
CA LEU A 77 -8.56 29.19 -4.82
C LEU A 77 -8.28 30.23 -5.91
N ARG A 78 -9.30 30.55 -6.73
CA ARG A 78 -9.19 31.54 -7.83
C ARG A 78 -9.30 32.99 -7.39
N ALA A 79 -9.79 33.24 -6.18
CA ALA A 79 -9.92 34.58 -5.60
C ALA A 79 -8.61 35.08 -4.96
N VAL A 80 -7.55 34.28 -5.03
CA VAL A 80 -6.16 34.57 -4.62
C VAL A 80 -5.35 34.92 -5.85
#